data_AF-A0A6P2G4X0-F1
#
_entry.id   AF-A0A6P2G4X0-F1
#
_cell.length_a   1.000
_cell.length_b   1.000
_cell.length_c   1.000
_cell.angle_alpha   90.00
_cell.angle_beta   90.00
_cell.angle_gamma   90.00
#
_symmetry.space_group_name_H-M   'P 1'
#
loop_
_entity.id
_entity.type
_entity.pdbx_description
1 polymer ?
#
loop_
_entity_poly.entity_id
_entity_poly.type
_entity_poly.pdbx_seq_one_letter_code
_entity_poly.pdbx_strand_id
1 'polypeptide(L)'
;MDSISTSVARAVASHVLYLDDLLERIATLCNAPNGTRQYPLYREDVSCGRLESALADIRRCRELVHEFDRRWNVGPHEREVTLSKALIAELQFLDIALDEMAPERLAGYGPVTGDWRGDYVRLVADCKAVVAGMQSGLLMRA
;
A
#
# COMPACT_ATOMS: atom_id res chain seq x y z
N MET A 1 36.34 -1.88 -15.63
CA MET A 1 35.03 -1.65 -14.98
C MET A 1 34.95 -2.69 -13.89
N ASP A 2 35.04 -2.28 -12.63
CA ASP A 2 34.98 -3.24 -11.53
C ASP A 2 33.56 -3.80 -11.46
N SER A 3 33.44 -5.12 -11.60
CA SER A 3 32.15 -5.79 -11.51
C SER A 3 31.65 -5.73 -10.07
N ILE A 4 30.46 -5.15 -9.86
CA ILE A 4 29.77 -5.23 -8.57
C ILE A 4 29.53 -6.71 -8.26
N SER A 5 29.85 -7.16 -7.05
CA SER A 5 29.55 -8.53 -6.64
C SER A 5 28.03 -8.77 -6.62
N THR A 6 27.58 -9.98 -6.92
CA THR A 6 26.15 -10.32 -7.00
C THR A 6 25.38 -9.99 -5.71
N SER A 7 26.01 -10.16 -4.54
CA SER A 7 25.39 -9.82 -3.25
C SER A 7 25.18 -8.32 -3.08
N VAL A 8 26.17 -7.50 -3.47
CA VAL A 8 26.07 -6.04 -3.44
C VAL A 8 25.05 -5.56 -4.46
N ALA A 9 25.04 -6.11 -5.68
CA ALA A 9 24.06 -5.77 -6.70
C ALA A 9 22.62 -6.04 -6.22
N ARG A 10 22.38 -7.19 -5.58
CA ARG A 10 21.07 -7.51 -5.00
C ARG A 10 20.66 -6.57 -3.85
N ALA A 11 21.60 -6.19 -3.00
CA ALA A 11 21.34 -5.24 -1.91
C ALA A 11 20.97 -3.86 -2.49
N VAL A 12 21.74 -3.39 -3.47
CA VAL A 12 21.47 -2.13 -4.19
C VAL A 12 20.11 -2.18 -4.89
N ALA A 13 19.76 -3.27 -5.57
CA ALA A 13 18.45 -3.45 -6.20
C ALA A 13 17.30 -3.31 -5.18
N SER A 14 17.47 -3.91 -3.99
CA SER A 14 16.50 -3.83 -2.90
C SER A 14 16.35 -2.40 -2.37
N HIS A 15 17.46 -1.65 -2.27
CA HIS A 15 17.43 -0.24 -1.86
C HIS A 15 16.76 0.65 -2.91
N VAL A 16 17.01 0.41 -4.20
CA VAL A 16 16.38 1.16 -5.30
C VAL A 16 14.87 0.95 -5.31
N LEU A 17 14.41 -0.31 -5.15
CA LEU A 17 13.00 -0.63 -4.99
C LEU A 17 12.36 0.07 -3.79
N TYR A 18 13.03 0.01 -2.64
CA TYR A 18 12.53 0.64 -1.43
C TYR A 18 12.47 2.17 -1.56
N LEU A 19 13.45 2.77 -2.22
CA LEU A 19 13.47 4.20 -2.49
C LEU A 19 12.30 4.60 -3.41
N ASP A 20 12.02 3.84 -4.46
CA ASP A 20 10.88 4.12 -5.34
C ASP A 20 9.53 4.02 -4.61
N ASP A 21 9.36 3.00 -3.75
CA ASP A 21 8.17 2.86 -2.89
C ASP A 21 8.02 4.05 -1.93
N LEU A 22 9.10 4.53 -1.31
CA LEU A 22 9.07 5.74 -0.49
C LEU A 22 8.67 6.97 -1.31
N LEU A 23 9.24 7.16 -2.50
CA LEU A 23 8.93 8.29 -3.38
C LEU A 23 7.46 8.26 -3.82
N GLU A 24 6.90 7.09 -4.10
CA GLU A 24 5.49 6.92 -4.45
C GLU A 24 4.55 7.22 -3.29
N ARG A 25 4.89 6.78 -2.08
CA ARG A 25 4.11 7.10 -0.87
C ARG A 25 4.08 8.59 -0.60
N ILE A 26 5.22 9.28 -0.73
CA ILE A 26 5.29 10.74 -0.55
C ILE A 26 4.45 11.43 -1.64
N ALA A 27 4.56 11.01 -2.91
CA ALA A 27 3.77 11.59 -4.00
C ALA A 27 2.26 11.41 -3.76
N THR A 28 1.84 10.23 -3.27
CA THR A 28 0.45 9.95 -2.90
C THR A 28 -0.03 10.90 -1.82
N LEU A 29 0.75 11.12 -0.76
CA LEU A 29 0.43 12.07 0.30
C LEU A 29 0.33 13.51 -0.21
N CYS A 30 1.20 13.92 -1.14
CA CYS A 30 1.13 15.26 -1.72
C CYS A 30 -0.13 15.47 -2.57
N ASN A 31 -0.58 14.44 -3.30
CA ASN A 31 -1.75 14.54 -4.18
C ASN A 31 -3.07 14.38 -3.42
N ALA A 32 -3.10 13.50 -2.42
CA ALA A 32 -4.29 13.18 -1.66
C ALA A 32 -3.91 12.82 -0.21
N PRO A 33 -3.63 13.80 0.67
CA PRO A 33 -3.16 13.56 2.04
C PRO A 33 -4.04 12.59 2.81
N ASN A 34 -5.37 12.71 2.67
CA ASN A 34 -6.35 11.83 3.30
C ASN A 34 -6.91 10.76 2.33
N GLY A 35 -6.46 10.73 1.07
CA GLY A 35 -7.00 9.82 0.05
C GLY A 35 -8.52 9.94 -0.10
N THR A 36 -9.20 8.79 -0.15
CA THR A 36 -10.65 8.66 -0.16
C THR A 36 -11.24 8.27 1.20
N ARG A 37 -10.47 8.47 2.28
CA ARG A 37 -10.87 8.02 3.63
C ARG A 37 -12.10 8.78 4.12
N GLN A 38 -13.03 8.06 4.73
CA GLN A 38 -14.18 8.66 5.43
C GLN A 38 -13.77 9.48 6.66
N TYR A 39 -12.72 9.01 7.37
CA TYR A 39 -12.21 9.66 8.57
C TYR A 39 -10.81 10.24 8.26
N PRO A 40 -10.65 11.57 8.21
CA PRO A 40 -9.37 12.19 7.89
C PRO A 40 -8.35 11.93 9.02
N LEU A 41 -7.11 11.62 8.65
CA LEU A 41 -6.00 11.44 9.59
C LEU A 41 -5.14 12.69 9.71
N TYR A 42 -4.99 13.42 8.61
CA TYR A 42 -4.13 14.59 8.55
C TYR A 42 -4.96 15.85 8.44
N ARG A 43 -4.56 16.85 9.22
CA ARG A 43 -4.99 18.23 9.00
C ARG A 43 -4.19 18.79 7.82
N GLU A 44 -4.87 19.45 6.90
CA GLU A 44 -4.20 20.15 5.81
C GLU A 44 -3.59 21.46 6.32
N ASP A 45 -2.28 21.46 6.52
CA ASP A 45 -1.48 22.61 6.98
C ASP A 45 -0.41 23.05 5.98
N VAL A 46 -0.29 22.34 4.85
CA VAL A 46 0.62 22.64 3.74
C VAL A 46 -0.16 23.23 2.57
N SER A 47 0.33 24.35 2.02
CA SER A 47 -0.31 24.99 0.86
C SER A 47 -0.09 24.20 -0.43
N CYS A 48 -1.03 24.33 -1.38
CA CYS A 48 -0.96 23.67 -2.68
C CYS A 48 0.38 23.89 -3.40
N GLY A 49 0.90 25.13 -3.46
CA GLY A 49 2.19 25.41 -4.10
C GLY A 49 3.40 24.73 -3.43
N ARG A 50 3.34 24.45 -2.13
CA ARG A 50 4.39 23.66 -1.44
C ARG A 50 4.29 22.18 -1.78
N LEU A 51 3.08 21.65 -1.96
CA LEU A 51 2.87 20.28 -2.41
C LEU A 51 3.32 20.09 -3.87
N GLU A 52 3.02 21.05 -4.75
CA GLU A 52 3.51 21.06 -6.13
C GLU A 52 5.04 21.08 -6.21
N SER A 53 5.68 21.90 -5.36
CA SER A 53 7.14 21.95 -5.27
C SER A 53 7.72 20.61 -4.81
N ALA A 54 7.12 19.98 -3.80
CA ALA A 54 7.54 18.66 -3.33
C ALA A 54 7.39 17.59 -4.42
N LEU A 55 6.30 17.61 -5.20
CA LEU A 55 6.11 16.71 -6.35
C LEU A 55 7.17 16.90 -7.43
N ALA A 56 7.62 18.14 -7.68
CA ALA A 56 8.72 18.40 -8.60
C ALA A 56 10.04 17.81 -8.09
N ASP A 57 10.34 17.97 -6.80
CA ASP A 57 11.53 17.39 -6.19
C ASP A 57 11.51 15.85 -6.21
N ILE A 58 10.33 15.23 -6.01
CA ILE A 58 10.16 13.77 -6.12
C ILE A 58 10.47 13.29 -7.54
N ARG A 59 9.99 14.00 -8.57
CA ARG A 59 10.30 13.66 -9.98
C ARG A 59 11.80 13.71 -10.23
N ARG A 60 12.49 14.74 -9.73
CA ARG A 60 13.94 14.87 -9.82
C ARG A 60 14.66 13.72 -9.13
N CYS A 61 14.21 13.28 -7.95
CA CYS A 61 14.77 12.11 -7.27
C CYS A 61 14.62 10.84 -8.12
N ARG A 62 13.47 10.62 -8.75
CA ARG A 62 13.24 9.46 -9.64
C ARG A 62 14.17 9.48 -10.85
N GLU A 63 14.42 10.64 -11.44
CA GLU A 63 15.37 10.79 -12.55
C GLU A 63 16.79 10.36 -12.15
N LEU A 64 17.25 10.76 -10.96
CA LEU A 64 18.56 10.36 -10.43
C LEU A 64 18.65 8.83 -10.21
N VAL A 65 17.59 8.21 -9.68
CA VAL A 65 17.52 6.77 -9.49
C VAL A 65 17.55 6.04 -10.84
N HIS A 66 16.77 6.52 -11.81
CA HIS A 66 16.72 5.95 -13.15
C HIS A 66 18.06 6.08 -13.88
N GLU A 67 18.76 7.21 -13.75
CA GLU A 67 20.10 7.39 -14.31
C GLU A 67 21.11 6.40 -13.70
N PHE A 68 21.07 6.22 -12.38
CA PHE A 68 21.91 5.27 -11.68
C PHE A 68 21.64 3.83 -12.13
N ASP A 69 20.37 3.43 -12.21
CA ASP A 69 19.98 2.11 -12.68
C ASP A 69 20.46 1.86 -14.12
N ARG A 70 20.18 2.79 -15.05
CA ARG A 70 20.61 2.68 -16.45
C ARG A 70 22.12 2.52 -16.60
N ARG A 71 22.91 3.13 -15.71
CA ARG A 71 24.38 3.06 -15.74
C ARG A 71 24.93 1.72 -15.25
N TRP A 72 24.29 1.11 -14.26
CA TRP A 72 24.84 -0.04 -13.55
C TRP A 72 24.03 -1.34 -13.73
N ASN A 73 22.86 -1.26 -14.34
CA ASN A 73 21.92 -2.38 -14.56
C ASN A 73 21.65 -3.16 -13.27
N VAL A 74 21.43 -2.43 -12.18
CA VAL A 74 21.21 -2.96 -10.82
C VAL A 74 19.73 -2.95 -10.44
N GLY A 75 18.87 -2.49 -11.34
CA GLY A 75 17.44 -2.45 -11.16
C GLY A 75 16.86 -3.82 -10.90
N PRO A 76 15.67 -3.87 -10.27
CA PRO A 76 15.01 -5.12 -9.96
C PRO A 76 14.86 -5.95 -11.24
N HIS A 77 15.47 -7.13 -11.26
CA HIS A 77 15.18 -8.12 -12.30
C HIS A 77 13.70 -8.46 -12.20
N GLU A 78 13.00 -8.37 -13.32
CA GLU A 78 11.53 -8.46 -13.42
C GLU A 78 10.97 -9.57 -12.54
N ARG A 79 10.39 -9.17 -11.40
CA ARG A 79 9.38 -9.97 -10.73
C ARG A 79 8.06 -9.42 -11.22
N GLU A 80 7.51 -10.06 -12.24
CA GLU A 80 6.19 -9.72 -12.76
C GLU A 80 5.12 -10.15 -11.74
N VAL A 81 4.91 -9.33 -10.72
CA VAL A 81 3.74 -9.42 -9.86
C VAL A 81 2.65 -8.63 -10.57
N THR A 82 1.70 -9.34 -11.15
CA THR A 82 0.55 -8.70 -11.81
C THR A 82 -0.25 -7.89 -10.79
N LEU A 83 -0.83 -6.77 -11.22
CA LEU A 83 -1.69 -5.94 -10.36
C LEU A 83 -2.82 -6.76 -9.74
N SER A 84 -3.38 -7.73 -10.48
CA SER A 84 -4.38 -8.66 -9.94
C SER A 84 -3.89 -9.45 -8.74
N LYS A 85 -2.65 -9.98 -8.78
CA LYS A 85 -2.06 -10.72 -7.66
C LYS A 85 -1.79 -9.82 -6.46
N ALA A 86 -1.29 -8.61 -6.70
CA ALA A 86 -1.08 -7.63 -5.63
C ALA A 86 -2.42 -7.26 -4.96
N LEU A 87 -3.47 -6.96 -5.74
CA LEU A 87 -4.79 -6.65 -5.22
C LEU A 87 -5.42 -7.82 -4.44
N ILE A 88 -5.25 -9.05 -4.91
CA ILE A 88 -5.72 -10.24 -4.17
C ILE A 88 -5.03 -10.33 -2.81
N ALA A 89 -3.71 -10.11 -2.74
CA ALA A 89 -2.97 -10.12 -1.47
C ALA A 89 -3.45 -9.03 -0.51
N GLU A 90 -3.67 -7.80 -0.99
CA GLU A 90 -4.23 -6.72 -0.17
C GLU A 90 -5.64 -7.04 0.34
N LEU A 91 -6.49 -7.64 -0.50
CA LEU A 91 -7.82 -8.09 -0.10
C LEU A 91 -7.77 -9.22 0.94
N GLN A 92 -6.76 -10.08 0.91
CA GLN A 92 -6.54 -11.09 1.95
C GLN A 92 -6.16 -10.46 3.29
N PHE A 93 -5.30 -9.44 3.30
CA PHE A 93 -5.00 -8.70 4.53
C PHE A 93 -6.23 -7.99 5.10
N LEU A 94 -7.09 -7.45 4.24
CA LEU A 94 -8.37 -6.86 4.67
C LEU A 94 -9.31 -7.93 5.25
N ASP A 95 -9.42 -9.10 4.64
CA ASP A 95 -10.24 -10.20 5.16
C ASP A 95 -9.75 -10.68 6.54
N ILE A 96 -8.43 -10.79 6.71
CA ILE A 96 -7.81 -11.12 8.01
C ILE A 96 -8.14 -10.05 9.05
N ALA A 97 -8.03 -8.76 8.70
CA ALA A 97 -8.39 -7.69 9.63
C ALA A 97 -9.88 -7.76 10.02
N LEU A 98 -10.78 -8.08 9.09
CA LEU A 98 -12.21 -8.28 9.37
C LEU A 98 -12.46 -9.51 10.24
N ASP A 99 -11.68 -10.59 10.09
CA ASP A 99 -11.68 -11.74 10.99
C ASP A 99 -11.27 -11.36 12.43
N GLU A 100 -10.24 -10.54 12.58
CA GLU A 100 -9.77 -10.05 13.88
C GLU A 100 -10.78 -9.10 14.54
N MET A 101 -11.64 -8.46 13.75
CA MET A 101 -12.75 -7.62 14.23
C MET A 101 -13.97 -8.42 14.72
N ALA A 102 -13.99 -9.75 14.58
CA ALA A 102 -15.13 -10.55 15.05
C ALA A 102 -15.31 -10.39 16.59
N PRO A 103 -16.54 -10.29 17.10
CA PRO A 103 -16.78 -10.09 18.54
C PRO A 103 -16.10 -11.13 19.44
N GLU A 104 -15.93 -12.36 18.96
CA GLU A 104 -15.25 -13.45 19.65
C GLU A 104 -13.77 -13.16 19.87
N ARG A 105 -13.13 -12.42 18.94
CA ARG A 105 -11.74 -11.98 19.03
C ARG A 105 -11.56 -10.76 19.95
N LEU A 106 -12.62 -9.98 20.13
CA LEU A 106 -12.63 -8.81 21.02
C LEU A 106 -12.82 -9.15 22.50
N ALA A 107 -13.14 -10.41 22.84
CA ALA A 107 -13.40 -10.84 24.22
C ALA A 107 -12.26 -10.52 25.21
N GLY A 108 -11.00 -10.44 24.72
CA GLY A 108 -9.84 -10.04 25.53
C GLY A 108 -9.84 -8.59 26.00
N TYR A 109 -10.66 -7.72 25.39
CA TYR A 109 -10.79 -6.31 25.75
C TYR A 109 -12.00 -6.02 26.65
N GLY A 110 -12.82 -7.04 26.94
CA GLY A 110 -14.01 -6.95 27.78
C GLY A 110 -15.25 -7.56 27.12
N PRO A 111 -16.37 -7.62 27.86
CA PRO A 111 -17.62 -8.15 27.32
C PRO A 111 -18.17 -7.23 26.23
N VAL A 112 -18.29 -7.76 25.01
CA VAL A 112 -18.99 -7.08 23.90
C VAL A 112 -20.50 -7.27 24.12
N THR A 113 -21.12 -6.31 24.80
CA THR A 113 -22.56 -6.32 25.13
C THR A 113 -23.25 -5.02 24.71
N GLY A 114 -24.57 -5.07 24.55
CA GLY A 114 -25.41 -3.94 24.16
C GLY A 114 -25.93 -4.03 22.72
N ASP A 115 -26.86 -3.12 22.41
CA ASP A 115 -27.63 -3.15 21.15
C ASP A 115 -26.75 -2.96 19.90
N TRP A 116 -25.62 -2.26 20.03
CA TRP A 116 -24.66 -2.02 18.96
C TRP A 116 -23.95 -3.28 18.46
N ARG A 117 -23.90 -4.37 19.26
CA ARG A 117 -23.21 -5.61 18.88
C ARG A 117 -23.79 -6.21 17.61
N GLY A 118 -25.11 -6.20 17.47
CA GLY A 118 -25.78 -6.75 16.29
C GLY A 118 -25.41 -5.99 15.02
N ASP A 119 -25.39 -4.67 15.10
CA ASP A 119 -25.01 -3.80 13.99
C ASP A 119 -23.53 -3.96 13.64
N TYR A 120 -22.65 -4.10 14.63
CA TYR A 120 -21.23 -4.32 14.42
C TYR A 120 -20.93 -5.67 13.76
N VAL A 121 -21.60 -6.76 14.19
CA VAL A 121 -21.52 -8.08 13.55
C VAL A 121 -21.97 -7.98 12.09
N ARG A 122 -23.08 -7.29 11.83
CA ARG A 122 -23.60 -7.11 10.48
C ARG A 122 -22.62 -6.32 9.61
N LEU A 123 -22.04 -5.23 10.13
CA LEU A 123 -21.02 -4.45 9.42
C LEU A 123 -19.84 -5.32 8.99
N VAL A 124 -19.29 -6.13 9.89
CA VAL A 124 -18.16 -7.03 9.57
C VAL A 124 -18.55 -8.04 8.49
N ALA A 125 -19.74 -8.65 8.60
CA ALA A 125 -20.25 -9.61 7.63
C ALA A 125 -20.48 -8.97 6.24
N ASP A 126 -21.07 -7.78 6.20
CA ASP A 126 -21.32 -7.05 4.96
C ASP A 126 -20.00 -6.66 4.27
N CYS A 127 -19.01 -6.19 5.03
CA CYS A 127 -17.67 -5.91 4.51
C CYS A 127 -17.00 -7.16 3.91
N LYS A 128 -17.11 -8.32 4.58
CA LYS A 128 -16.58 -9.59 4.05
C LYS A 128 -17.25 -10.01 2.75
N ALA A 129 -18.56 -9.83 2.63
CA ALA A 129 -19.29 -10.13 1.40
C ALA A 129 -18.79 -9.25 0.24
N VAL A 130 -18.50 -7.97 0.49
CA VAL A 130 -17.90 -7.06 -0.50
C VAL A 130 -16.50 -7.54 -0.91
N VAL A 131 -15.65 -7.91 0.04
CA VAL A 131 -14.29 -8.44 -0.23
C VAL A 131 -14.35 -9.70 -1.10
N ALA A 132 -15.22 -10.66 -0.75
CA ALA A 132 -15.40 -11.89 -1.53
C ALA A 132 -15.88 -11.61 -2.96
N GLY A 133 -16.77 -10.63 -3.15
CA GLY A 133 -17.20 -10.15 -4.46
C GLY A 133 -16.05 -9.57 -5.29
N MET A 134 -15.20 -8.74 -4.68
CA MET A 134 -14.02 -8.17 -5.33
C MET A 134 -13.02 -9.25 -5.76
N GLN A 135 -12.70 -10.19 -4.86
CA GLN A 135 -11.80 -11.31 -5.14
C GLN A 135 -12.33 -12.17 -6.30
N SER A 136 -13.62 -12.50 -6.29
CA SER A 136 -14.26 -13.27 -7.37
C SER A 136 -14.18 -12.55 -8.71
N GLY A 137 -14.40 -11.24 -8.74
CA GLY A 137 -14.27 -10.42 -9.94
C GLY A 137 -12.85 -10.36 -10.52
N LEU A 138 -11.83 -10.36 -9.65
CA LEU A 138 -10.42 -10.37 -10.05
C LEU A 138 -9.95 -11.75 -10.55
N LEU A 139 -10.55 -12.84 -10.06
CA LEU A 139 -10.23 -14.21 -10.47
C LEU A 139 -10.96 -14.66 -11.75
N MET A 140 -12.14 -14.11 -12.04
CA MET A 140 -12.92 -14.44 -13.25
C MET A 140 -12.43 -13.77 -14.55
N ARG A 141 -11.36 -12.96 -14.48
CA ARG A 141 -10.66 -12.40 -15.66
C ARG A 141 -9.22 -12.89 -15.69
N ALA A 142 -9.05 -14.15 -16.09
CA ALA A 142 -7.81 -14.74 -16.57
C ALA A 142 -8.12 -15.55 -17.83
#